data_AF-A0A7S3JGN7-F1
#
_entry.id   AF-A0A7S3JGN7-F1
#
_cell.length_a   1.000
_cell.length_b   1.000
_cell.length_c   1.000
_cell.angle_alpha   90.00
_cell.angle_beta   90.00
_cell.angle_gamma   90.00
#
_symmetry.space_group_name_H-M   'P 1'
#
loop_
_entity.id
_entity.type
_entity.pdbx_description
1 polymer ?
#
loop_
_entity_poly.entity_id
_entity_poly.type
_entity_poly.pdbx_seq_one_letter_code
_entity_poly.pdbx_strand_id
1 'polypeptide(L)'
;VNNSKLTLSDVWKLVRKHYPDVDIDSDLKQKMKDLVVHVIAATRSTIELRYIEHIGQKTGSKNNNRFFQILGFDIMFDTDLAPWLFEVNSYPSMDIFYEKDNLDGTVEKASSAVDEMVKGTVFSEAAKIVLAKAQSDVFELVYDSEQISSDYCQLYETIFGIYKKLC
;
A
#
# COMPACT_ATOMS: atom_id res chain seq x y z
N VAL A 1 -2.89 -10.06 -28.55
CA VAL A 1 -2.63 -10.60 -27.20
C VAL A 1 -3.43 -9.76 -26.22
N ASN A 2 -4.50 -10.31 -25.64
CA ASN A 2 -5.18 -9.64 -24.52
C ASN A 2 -4.24 -9.75 -23.32
N ASN A 3 -3.53 -8.67 -23.01
CA ASN A 3 -2.68 -8.65 -21.83
C ASN A 3 -3.60 -8.45 -20.61
N SER A 4 -3.89 -9.52 -19.89
CA SER A 4 -4.79 -9.49 -18.71
C SER A 4 -4.22 -8.68 -17.55
N LYS A 5 -2.91 -8.42 -17.57
CA LYS A 5 -2.20 -7.60 -16.60
C LYS A 5 -1.77 -6.28 -17.23
N LEU A 6 -2.08 -5.18 -16.55
CA LEU A 6 -1.76 -3.82 -16.96
C LEU A 6 -1.07 -3.08 -15.82
N THR A 7 -0.26 -2.09 -16.19
CA THR A 7 0.25 -1.15 -15.20
C THR A 7 -0.88 -0.23 -14.74
N LEU A 8 -0.80 0.29 -13.52
CA LEU A 8 -1.80 1.25 -13.03
C LEU A 8 -1.84 2.52 -13.90
N SER A 9 -0.69 2.93 -14.44
CA SER A 9 -0.59 4.03 -15.41
C SER A 9 -1.38 3.76 -16.70
N ASP A 10 -1.38 2.53 -17.20
CA ASP A 10 -2.17 2.16 -18.38
C ASP A 10 -3.66 2.04 -18.06
N VAL A 11 -4.01 1.55 -16.86
CA VAL A 11 -5.39 1.59 -16.35
C VAL A 11 -5.90 3.02 -16.34
N TRP A 12 -5.13 3.99 -15.83
CA TRP A 12 -5.54 5.40 -15.86
C TRP A 12 -5.75 5.95 -17.26
N LYS A 13 -4.93 5.57 -18.24
CA LYS A 13 -5.15 5.95 -19.64
C LYS A 13 -6.47 5.37 -20.18
N LEU A 14 -6.80 4.12 -19.81
CA LEU A 14 -8.05 3.49 -20.20
C LEU A 14 -9.26 4.16 -19.54
N VAL A 15 -9.21 4.43 -18.24
CA VAL A 15 -10.29 5.14 -17.52
C VAL A 15 -10.52 6.51 -18.17
N ARG A 16 -9.45 7.28 -18.44
CA ARG A 16 -9.54 8.59 -19.09
C ARG A 16 -10.20 8.53 -20.48
N LYS A 17 -10.01 7.43 -21.20
CA LYS A 17 -10.60 7.21 -22.53
C LYS A 17 -12.08 6.85 -22.45
N HIS A 18 -12.49 6.05 -21.47
CA HIS A 18 -13.85 5.53 -21.35
C HIS A 18 -14.78 6.39 -20.48
N TYR A 19 -14.21 7.15 -19.55
CA TYR A 19 -14.90 8.02 -18.60
C TYR A 19 -14.25 9.43 -18.61
N PRO A 20 -14.40 10.20 -19.71
CA PRO A 20 -13.69 11.46 -19.89
C PRO A 20 -14.08 12.55 -18.87
N ASP A 21 -15.28 12.44 -18.28
CA ASP A 21 -15.80 13.41 -17.30
C ASP A 21 -15.34 13.11 -15.86
N VAL A 22 -14.67 11.98 -15.62
CA VAL A 22 -14.19 11.60 -14.30
C VAL A 22 -12.86 12.27 -14.00
N ASP A 23 -12.79 13.00 -12.88
CA ASP A 23 -11.53 13.53 -12.37
C ASP A 23 -10.69 12.39 -11.74
N ILE A 24 -9.75 11.86 -12.52
CA ILE A 24 -8.89 10.76 -12.07
C ILE A 24 -7.94 11.22 -10.97
N ASP A 25 -7.38 12.43 -11.10
CA ASP A 25 -6.24 12.84 -10.27
C ASP A 25 -6.70 13.43 -8.94
N SER A 26 -7.65 14.37 -8.95
CA SER A 26 -8.10 15.06 -7.74
C SER A 26 -9.21 14.34 -6.99
N ASP A 27 -9.89 13.37 -7.63
CA ASP A 27 -10.96 12.59 -6.99
C ASP A 27 -10.58 11.12 -6.85
N LEU A 28 -10.46 10.36 -7.96
CA LEU A 28 -10.32 8.90 -7.88
C LEU A 28 -9.04 8.45 -7.17
N LYS A 29 -7.89 8.99 -7.57
CA LYS A 29 -6.61 8.72 -6.91
C LYS A 29 -6.61 9.21 -5.46
N GLN A 30 -7.27 10.33 -5.18
CA GLN A 30 -7.36 10.84 -3.82
C GLN A 30 -8.17 9.91 -2.92
N LYS A 31 -9.34 9.43 -3.38
CA LYS A 31 -10.14 8.41 -2.68
C LYS A 31 -9.34 7.14 -2.39
N MET A 32 -8.51 6.68 -3.33
CA MET A 32 -7.61 5.54 -3.08
C MET A 32 -6.56 5.84 -2.01
N LYS A 33 -5.94 7.01 -2.05
CA LYS A 33 -4.96 7.44 -1.04
C LYS A 33 -5.61 7.52 0.34
N ASP A 34 -6.79 8.14 0.44
CA ASP A 34 -7.54 8.25 1.69
C ASP A 34 -7.90 6.88 2.26
N LEU A 35 -8.30 5.93 1.41
CA LEU A 35 -8.54 4.55 1.82
C LEU A 35 -7.28 3.90 2.42
N VAL A 36 -6.11 4.04 1.78
CA VAL A 36 -4.84 3.53 2.32
C VAL A 36 -4.51 4.21 3.66
N VAL A 37 -4.64 5.53 3.73
CA VAL A 37 -4.41 6.33 4.95
C VAL A 37 -5.29 5.84 6.09
N HIS A 38 -6.59 5.65 5.87
CA HIS A 38 -7.52 5.20 6.90
C HIS A 38 -7.13 3.82 7.45
N VAL A 39 -6.68 2.89 6.60
CA VAL A 39 -6.24 1.56 7.05
C VAL A 39 -4.96 1.64 7.88
N ILE A 40 -3.97 2.40 7.43
CA ILE A 40 -2.71 2.58 8.17
C ILE A 40 -2.96 3.30 9.50
N ALA A 41 -3.79 4.34 9.50
CA ALA A 41 -4.19 5.03 10.71
C ALA A 41 -4.89 4.08 11.68
N ALA A 42 -5.90 3.33 11.23
CA ALA A 42 -6.64 2.39 12.08
C ALA A 42 -5.77 1.31 12.72
N THR A 43 -4.70 0.87 12.04
CA THR A 43 -3.78 -0.18 12.52
C THR A 43 -2.60 0.35 13.34
N ARG A 44 -2.35 1.66 13.32
CA ARG A 44 -1.19 2.33 13.95
C ARG A 44 -0.98 1.92 15.40
N SER A 45 -2.00 2.05 16.25
CA SER A 45 -1.89 1.77 17.68
C SER A 45 -1.45 0.33 17.95
N THR A 46 -1.98 -0.62 17.18
CA THR A 46 -1.60 -2.03 17.26
C THR A 46 -0.13 -2.22 16.88
N ILE A 47 0.32 -1.59 15.78
CA ILE A 47 1.71 -1.67 15.33
C ILE A 47 2.67 -1.06 16.36
N GLU A 48 2.35 0.11 16.91
CA GLU A 48 3.17 0.79 17.91
C GLU A 48 3.30 -0.02 19.20
N LEU A 49 2.21 -0.60 19.69
CA LEU A 49 2.23 -1.47 20.87
C LEU A 49 3.13 -2.69 20.64
N ARG A 50 2.97 -3.37 19.50
CA ARG A 50 3.80 -4.54 19.13
C ARG A 50 5.27 -4.17 18.99
N TYR A 51 5.55 -2.99 18.42
CA TYR A 51 6.91 -2.48 18.30
C TYR A 51 7.55 -2.29 19.68
N ILE A 52 6.86 -1.64 20.62
CA ILE A 52 7.34 -1.43 21.99
C ILE A 52 7.58 -2.77 22.70
N GLU A 53 6.67 -3.73 22.55
CA GLU A 53 6.81 -5.09 23.11
C GLU A 53 8.08 -5.79 22.60
N HIS A 54 8.35 -5.72 21.30
CA HIS A 54 9.46 -6.44 20.66
C HIS A 54 10.82 -5.78 20.89
N ILE A 55 10.84 -4.45 20.95
CA ILE A 55 12.07 -3.67 21.12
C ILE A 55 12.45 -3.47 22.59
N GLY A 56 11.47 -3.52 23.49
CA GLY A 56 11.62 -3.19 24.91
C GLY A 56 11.66 -1.68 25.15
N GLN A 57 11.08 -1.22 26.26
CA GLN A 57 10.97 0.20 26.66
C GLN A 57 12.33 0.96 26.78
N LYS A 58 13.47 0.29 26.66
CA LYS A 58 14.81 0.83 26.99
C LYS A 58 15.53 1.56 25.86
N THR A 59 15.02 1.58 24.63
CA THR A 59 15.69 2.35 23.57
C THR A 59 15.24 3.81 23.62
N GLY A 60 16.03 4.66 24.26
CA GLY A 60 15.82 6.10 24.26
C GLY A 60 15.66 6.66 22.85
N SER A 61 14.43 7.04 22.51
CA SER A 61 13.99 8.19 21.68
C SER A 61 14.66 8.52 20.33
N LYS A 62 15.66 7.79 19.79
CA LYS A 62 16.42 8.29 18.63
C LYS A 62 16.46 7.43 17.37
N ASN A 63 15.99 6.18 17.40
CA ASN A 63 16.02 5.30 16.22
C ASN A 63 14.70 4.54 16.02
N ASN A 64 13.61 5.26 15.67
CA ASN A 64 12.29 4.68 15.39
C ASN A 64 12.17 3.96 14.03
N ASN A 65 13.23 3.92 13.21
CA ASN A 65 13.18 3.41 11.84
C ASN A 65 13.87 2.05 11.66
N ARG A 66 13.74 1.14 12.64
CA ARG A 66 14.40 -0.18 12.56
C ARG A 66 13.68 -1.18 11.66
N PHE A 67 12.39 -0.98 11.45
CA PHE A 67 11.58 -1.85 10.61
C PHE A 67 10.95 -1.04 9.49
N PHE A 68 10.83 -1.67 8.34
CA PHE A 68 10.05 -1.20 7.22
C PHE A 68 9.28 -2.38 6.65
N GLN A 69 8.17 -2.12 5.98
CA GLN A 69 7.37 -3.15 5.34
C GLN A 69 6.77 -2.61 4.05
N ILE A 70 6.76 -3.46 3.02
CA ILE A 70 6.01 -3.23 1.79
C ILE A 70 4.70 -4.01 1.92
N LEU A 71 3.57 -3.30 1.77
CA LEU A 71 2.23 -3.88 1.84
C LEU A 71 1.61 -3.90 0.43
N GLY A 72 0.88 -4.95 0.10
CA GLY A 72 0.02 -5.00 -1.08
C GLY A 72 -1.40 -4.62 -0.69
N PHE A 73 -1.96 -3.61 -1.35
CA PHE A 73 -3.36 -3.22 -1.17
C PHE A 73 -4.17 -3.70 -2.37
N ASP A 74 -5.15 -4.57 -2.10
CA ASP A 74 -6.04 -5.08 -3.12
C ASP A 74 -7.29 -4.22 -3.13
N ILE A 75 -7.40 -3.36 -4.15
CA ILE A 75 -8.46 -2.36 -4.30
C ILE A 75 -9.28 -2.69 -5.55
N MET A 76 -10.60 -2.80 -5.37
CA MET A 76 -11.56 -2.99 -6.44
C MET A 76 -12.33 -1.69 -6.70
N PHE A 77 -12.70 -1.44 -7.96
CA PHE A 77 -13.59 -0.34 -8.32
C PHE A 77 -14.99 -0.88 -8.63
N ASP A 78 -16.02 -0.21 -8.13
CA ASP A 78 -17.40 -0.52 -8.50
C ASP A 78 -17.82 0.17 -9.81
N THR A 79 -19.11 0.09 -10.14
CA THR A 79 -19.68 0.70 -11.35
C THR A 79 -19.63 2.22 -11.36
N ASP A 80 -19.55 2.85 -10.19
CA ASP A 80 -19.40 4.30 -10.02
C ASP A 80 -17.93 4.71 -9.90
N LEU A 81 -17.00 3.77 -10.13
CA LEU A 81 -15.57 3.91 -9.93
C LEU A 81 -15.19 4.25 -8.48
N ALA A 82 -16.01 3.92 -7.48
CA ALA A 82 -15.61 4.07 -6.10
C ALA A 82 -14.61 2.98 -5.71
N PRO A 83 -13.48 3.30 -5.02
CA PRO A 83 -12.51 2.31 -4.58
C PRO A 83 -12.98 1.60 -3.30
N TRP A 84 -12.90 0.28 -3.31
CA TRP A 84 -13.24 -0.61 -2.20
C TRP A 84 -12.03 -1.46 -1.81
N LEU A 85 -11.71 -1.49 -0.52
CA LEU A 85 -10.65 -2.34 0.02
C LEU A 85 -11.15 -3.79 0.10
N PHE A 86 -10.42 -4.72 -0.50
CA PHE A 86 -10.67 -6.15 -0.34
C PHE A 86 -9.78 -6.74 0.75
N GLU A 87 -8.47 -6.56 0.61
CA GLU A 87 -7.50 -7.04 1.58
C GLU A 87 -6.21 -6.22 1.59
N VAL A 88 -5.43 -6.41 2.65
CA VAL A 88 -4.06 -5.89 2.75
C VAL A 88 -3.13 -7.06 2.99
N ASN A 89 -2.26 -7.31 2.01
CA ASN A 89 -1.27 -8.36 2.03
C ASN A 89 0.03 -7.87 2.68
N SER A 90 0.41 -8.51 3.78
CA SER A 90 1.66 -8.23 4.50
C SER A 90 2.91 -8.75 3.78
N TYR A 91 2.73 -9.62 2.80
CA TYR A 91 3.78 -10.20 1.96
C TYR A 91 3.31 -10.33 0.50
N PRO A 92 3.19 -9.20 -0.24
CA PRO A 92 2.79 -9.24 -1.63
C PRO A 92 3.80 -10.04 -2.46
N SER A 93 3.31 -10.81 -3.44
CA SER A 93 4.19 -11.63 -4.28
C SER A 93 5.19 -10.77 -5.06
N MET A 94 6.47 -11.09 -4.91
CA MET A 94 7.56 -10.48 -5.69
C MET A 94 7.99 -11.33 -6.89
N ASP A 95 7.23 -12.39 -7.23
CA ASP A 95 7.56 -13.25 -8.37
C ASP A 95 7.30 -12.52 -9.70
N ILE A 96 8.29 -12.51 -10.57
CA ILE A 96 8.20 -11.92 -11.91
C ILE A 96 7.96 -12.99 -12.98
N PHE A 97 8.02 -14.27 -12.60
CA PHE A 97 7.81 -15.38 -13.51
C PHE A 97 6.36 -15.89 -13.44
N TYR A 98 5.92 -16.47 -14.54
CA TYR A 98 4.67 -17.20 -14.62
C TYR A 98 4.84 -18.43 -15.50
N GLU A 99 3.98 -19.42 -15.27
CA GLU A 99 3.90 -20.62 -16.10
C GLU A 99 2.96 -20.36 -17.27
N LYS A 100 3.41 -20.72 -18.47
CA LYS A 100 2.66 -20.59 -19.71
C LYS A 100 2.48 -21.98 -20.30
N ASP A 101 1.22 -22.40 -20.40
CA ASP A 101 0.86 -23.62 -21.10
C ASP A 101 1.00 -23.41 -22.61
N ASN A 102 1.79 -24.29 -23.24
CA ASN A 102 1.92 -24.35 -24.68
C ASN A 102 0.90 -25.31 -25.28
N LEU A 103 0.59 -25.11 -26.56
CA LEU A 103 -0.39 -25.94 -27.29
C LEU A 103 0.04 -27.40 -27.43
N ASP A 104 1.33 -27.70 -27.27
CA ASP A 104 1.90 -29.05 -27.29
C ASP A 104 1.84 -29.76 -25.92
N GLY A 105 1.23 -29.12 -24.91
CA GLY A 105 1.09 -29.65 -23.56
C GLY A 105 2.35 -29.45 -22.69
N THR A 106 3.36 -28.72 -23.17
CA THR A 106 4.51 -28.33 -22.36
C THR A 106 4.21 -27.08 -21.54
N VAL A 107 4.86 -26.95 -20.38
CA VAL A 107 4.80 -25.74 -19.55
C VAL A 107 6.13 -25.00 -19.67
N GLU A 108 6.07 -23.76 -20.12
CA GLU A 108 7.23 -22.87 -20.18
C GLU A 108 7.20 -21.86 -19.03
N LYS A 109 8.36 -21.63 -18.40
CA LYS A 109 8.54 -20.55 -17.44
C LYS A 109 8.91 -19.27 -18.18
N ALA A 110 8.00 -18.30 -18.19
CA ALA A 110 8.20 -16.99 -18.83
C ALA A 110 8.28 -15.88 -17.78
N SER A 111 8.94 -14.77 -18.11
CA SER A 111 8.92 -13.56 -17.27
C SER A 111 7.86 -12.57 -17.75
N SER A 112 7.25 -11.85 -16.81
CA SER A 112 6.30 -10.79 -17.06
C SER A 112 7.01 -9.44 -17.02
N ALA A 113 7.11 -8.78 -18.17
CA ALA A 113 7.72 -7.46 -18.27
C ALA A 113 7.03 -6.41 -17.38
N VAL A 114 5.71 -6.55 -17.17
CA VAL A 114 4.95 -5.66 -16.28
C VAL A 114 5.36 -5.89 -14.82
N ASP A 115 5.46 -7.15 -14.39
CA ASP A 115 5.87 -7.46 -13.02
C ASP A 115 7.32 -7.06 -12.77
N GLU A 116 8.22 -7.36 -13.71
CA GLU A 116 9.63 -6.97 -13.60
C GLU A 116 9.80 -5.45 -13.46
N MET A 117 9.10 -4.68 -14.29
CA MET A 117 9.12 -3.22 -14.20
C MET A 117 8.55 -2.73 -12.87
N VAL A 118 7.30 -3.10 -12.54
CA VAL A 118 6.60 -2.55 -11.37
C VAL A 118 7.26 -3.00 -10.06
N LYS A 119 7.55 -4.29 -9.91
CA LYS A 119 8.11 -4.86 -8.68
C LYS A 119 9.57 -4.47 -8.50
N GLY A 120 10.33 -4.40 -9.61
CA GLY A 120 11.68 -3.86 -9.62
C GLY A 120 11.72 -2.42 -9.11
N THR A 121 10.85 -1.55 -9.64
CA THR A 121 10.75 -0.15 -9.21
C THR A 121 10.34 -0.02 -7.73
N VAL A 122 9.34 -0.78 -7.27
CA VAL A 122 8.91 -0.74 -5.87
C VAL A 122 10.07 -1.10 -4.93
N PHE A 123 10.81 -2.15 -5.24
CA PHE A 123 11.93 -2.57 -4.39
C PHE A 123 13.10 -1.58 -4.45
N SER A 124 13.45 -1.09 -5.64
CA SER A 124 14.56 -0.14 -5.79
C SER A 124 14.29 1.18 -5.07
N GLU A 125 13.07 1.73 -5.19
CA GLU A 125 12.69 2.98 -4.56
C GLU A 125 12.52 2.83 -3.04
N ALA A 126 12.01 1.70 -2.56
CA ALA A 126 11.98 1.40 -1.13
C ALA A 126 13.41 1.34 -0.54
N ALA A 127 14.34 0.67 -1.22
CA ALA A 127 15.74 0.61 -0.80
C ALA A 127 16.40 2.01 -0.81
N LYS A 128 16.10 2.84 -1.82
CA LYS A 128 16.57 4.24 -1.91
C LYS A 128 16.15 5.05 -0.70
N ILE A 129 14.89 4.94 -0.26
CA ILE A 129 14.38 5.65 0.92
C ILE A 129 14.97 5.09 2.21
N VAL A 130 14.89 3.78 2.42
CA VAL A 130 15.21 3.16 3.71
C VAL A 130 16.72 3.10 3.96
N LEU A 131 17.49 2.71 2.95
CA LEU A 131 18.94 2.48 3.09
C LEU A 131 19.74 3.73 2.75
N ALA A 132 19.45 4.36 1.62
CA ALA A 132 20.19 5.54 1.17
C ALA A 132 19.68 6.84 1.80
N LYS A 133 18.53 6.81 2.50
CA LYS A 133 17.88 7.99 3.11
C LYS A 133 17.69 9.13 2.09
N ALA A 134 17.41 8.75 0.84
CA ALA A 134 17.26 9.66 -0.27
C ALA A 134 15.78 9.80 -0.67
N GLN A 135 15.45 10.92 -1.27
CA GLN A 135 14.12 11.17 -1.81
C GLN A 135 13.83 10.23 -2.99
N SER A 136 12.60 9.72 -3.05
CA SER A 136 12.08 8.99 -4.21
C SER A 136 11.33 9.97 -5.12
N ASP A 137 11.50 9.77 -6.43
CA ASP A 137 10.75 10.51 -7.46
C ASP A 137 9.47 9.77 -7.86
N VAL A 138 9.26 8.57 -7.30
CA VAL A 138 8.15 7.67 -7.62
C VAL A 138 7.20 7.54 -6.44
N PHE A 139 7.71 7.37 -5.22
CA PHE A 139 6.90 7.29 -4.02
C PHE A 139 6.53 8.68 -3.50
N GLU A 140 5.25 8.82 -3.15
CA GLU A 140 4.69 10.01 -2.54
C GLU A 140 4.41 9.74 -1.06
N LEU A 141 4.74 10.70 -0.19
CA LEU A 141 4.35 10.64 1.21
C LEU A 141 2.86 10.95 1.33
N VAL A 142 2.05 9.93 1.63
CA VAL A 142 0.59 10.05 1.77
C VAL A 142 0.12 10.14 3.22
N TYR A 143 0.96 9.76 4.17
CA TYR A 143 0.64 9.71 5.59
C TYR A 143 1.89 9.95 6.44
N ASP A 144 1.82 10.95 7.32
CA ASP A 144 2.84 11.21 8.33
C ASP A 144 2.20 11.15 9.73
N SER A 145 2.60 10.15 10.50
CA SER A 145 2.05 9.89 11.83
C SER A 145 2.42 10.95 12.87
N GLU A 146 3.45 11.77 12.60
CA GLU A 146 3.89 12.87 13.46
C GLU A 146 3.07 14.16 13.24
N GLN A 147 2.39 14.29 12.09
CA GLN A 147 1.64 15.50 11.71
C GLN A 147 0.14 15.43 12.02
N ILE A 148 -0.35 14.29 12.53
CA ILE A 148 -1.77 14.08 12.80
C ILE A 148 -2.18 14.79 14.08
N SER A 149 -3.28 15.54 14.03
CA SER A 149 -3.83 16.29 15.15
C SER A 149 -4.22 15.38 16.33
N SER A 150 -4.26 16.00 17.51
CA SER A 150 -4.85 15.54 18.77
C SER A 150 -6.16 14.74 18.65
N ASP A 151 -6.94 14.92 17.58
CA ASP A 151 -8.31 14.41 17.47
C ASP A 151 -8.38 12.89 17.32
N TYR A 152 -7.42 12.27 16.61
CA TYR A 152 -7.36 10.80 16.54
C TYR A 152 -6.90 10.19 17.87
N CYS A 153 -5.97 10.85 18.59
CA CYS A 153 -5.63 10.47 19.96
C CYS A 153 -6.86 10.50 20.88
N GLN A 154 -7.72 11.52 20.77
CA GLN A 154 -8.99 11.58 21.52
C GLN A 154 -9.96 10.47 21.14
N LEU A 155 -10.05 10.09 19.85
CA LEU A 155 -10.85 8.95 19.42
C LEU A 155 -10.33 7.64 20.03
N TYR A 156 -9.01 7.44 20.05
CA TYR A 156 -8.40 6.27 20.70
C TYR A 156 -8.67 6.22 22.21
N GLU A 157 -8.47 7.33 22.92
CA GLU A 157 -8.79 7.42 24.36
C GLU A 157 -10.28 7.14 24.62
N THR A 158 -11.16 7.58 23.72
CA THR A 158 -12.60 7.30 23.82
C THR A 158 -12.91 5.82 23.60
N ILE A 159 -12.38 5.20 22.54
CA ILE A 159 -12.61 3.78 22.22
C ILE A 159 -12.02 2.87 23.29
N PHE A 160 -10.76 3.09 23.69
CA PHE A 160 -10.13 2.31 24.76
C PHE A 160 -10.78 2.57 26.13
N GLY A 161 -11.25 3.79 26.38
CA GLY A 161 -12.03 4.13 27.56
C GLY A 161 -13.37 3.39 27.63
N ILE A 162 -14.03 3.16 26.49
CA ILE A 162 -15.22 2.30 26.39
C ILE A 162 -14.84 0.85 26.63
N TYR A 163 -13.78 0.35 25.99
CA TYR A 163 -13.33 -1.04 26.12
C TYR A 163 -12.99 -1.41 27.57
N LYS A 164 -12.29 -0.52 28.30
CA LYS A 164 -11.99 -0.67 29.74
C LYS A 164 -13.22 -0.68 30.64
N LYS A 165 -14.36 -0.15 30.20
CA LYS A 165 -15.63 -0.21 30.95
C LYS A 165 -16.42 -1.49 30.69
N LEU A 166 -16.09 -2.20 29.60
CA LEU A 166 -16.76 -3.43 29.18
C LEU A 166 -16.03 -4.70 29.64
N CYS A 167 -14.75 -4.59 30.01
CA CYS A 167 -13.94 -5.65 30.66
C CYS A 167 -13.80 -5.39 32.15
#